data_AF-A0A329LYX2-F1
#
_entry.id   AF-A0A329LYX2-F1
#
_cell.length_a   1.000
_cell.length_b   1.000
_cell.length_c   1.000
_cell.angle_alpha   90.00
_cell.angle_beta   90.00
_cell.angle_gamma   90.00
#
_symmetry.space_group_name_H-M   'P 1'
#
loop_
_entity.id
_entity.type
_entity.pdbx_description
1 polymer ?
#
loop_
_entity_poly.entity_id
_entity_poly.type
_entity_poly.pdbx_seq_one_letter_code
_entity_poly.pdbx_strand_id
1 'polypeptide(L)'
;MVTREATADRAVRQNAADESARGQTSARTYQVRTYGCQMNVHDSERLAGLLDAAGYRRAADGEDADVVVFNTCAVRENADNKLYGNISHLAPRKQADPDMQIAVGGCLAQKDRDAVLRRAPWVDVVFGTHNIGSLPALLERARHNRTAEVEIVEALQEFPSALPAARESAYAAWVSVSVGCNNTCTFCIVPALRGKEVDRRPGDVLAEVQTLVDQGVLEVTLLGQNVNAYGVSFVDPAEPRDRGAFAKLLRACGRIEGLERVRFTSPHPAEFTDDVIAAMAETPNVCPTLHMPLQSGSDRVLRAMRRSYRAERYLGIIERVRAAIPHAAITTDLIVGFPGETEEDFQATLDVVEQARFASAFTFQYSKRPGTPAAEMPDQVPKAVVSERYSRLIDLQERISLEQNRALVGRTVEVLVAAGEGRKDATTARMSGRARDGRLVHFNPERLDIRPGDVVTTTVTGAAPHHLIADSAVHSHRRTRAGDAHAEGRRPRTGVGLGMPGIGAPSAAPAPTGCAR
;
A
#
# COMPACT_ATOMS: atom_id res chain seq x y z
N MET A 1 -5.53 -69.87 -26.80
CA MET A 1 -6.14 -68.54 -27.02
C MET A 1 -6.27 -67.79 -25.69
N VAL A 2 -5.23 -67.78 -24.83
CA VAL A 2 -5.27 -67.22 -23.46
C VAL A 2 -3.94 -66.56 -23.06
N THR A 3 -3.19 -65.97 -24.01
CA THR A 3 -1.88 -65.34 -23.70
C THR A 3 -1.65 -64.00 -24.38
N ARG A 4 -2.67 -63.40 -25.01
CA ARG A 4 -2.60 -62.03 -25.58
C ARG A 4 -3.40 -60.97 -24.81
N GLU A 5 -4.30 -61.35 -23.89
CA GLU A 5 -5.08 -60.39 -23.09
C GLU A 5 -4.34 -59.92 -21.82
N ALA A 6 -3.49 -60.75 -21.21
CA ALA A 6 -2.80 -60.42 -19.96
C ALA A 6 -1.68 -59.38 -20.10
N THR A 7 -1.09 -59.22 -21.29
CA THR A 7 -0.05 -58.20 -21.56
C THR A 7 -0.64 -56.84 -21.95
N ALA A 8 -1.85 -56.80 -22.52
CA ALA A 8 -2.56 -55.57 -22.83
C ALA A 8 -3.11 -54.89 -21.55
N ASP A 9 -3.68 -55.67 -20.62
CA ASP A 9 -4.23 -55.14 -19.36
C ASP A 9 -3.12 -54.61 -18.41
N ARG A 10 -1.91 -55.17 -18.48
CA ARG A 10 -0.75 -54.68 -17.71
C ARG A 10 -0.19 -53.37 -18.27
N ALA A 11 -0.13 -53.21 -19.60
CA ALA A 11 0.31 -51.98 -20.25
C ALA A 11 -0.68 -50.82 -20.08
N VAL A 12 -1.99 -51.11 -20.08
CA VAL A 12 -3.04 -50.11 -19.82
C VAL A 12 -3.04 -49.65 -18.35
N ARG A 13 -2.82 -50.55 -17.40
CA ARG A 13 -2.69 -50.20 -15.97
C ARG A 13 -1.40 -49.44 -15.65
N GLN A 14 -0.33 -49.69 -16.38
CA GLN A 14 0.95 -48.99 -16.21
C GLN A 14 0.91 -47.58 -16.84
N ASN A 15 0.22 -47.41 -17.97
CA ASN A 15 -0.11 -46.08 -18.52
C ASN A 15 -1.08 -45.29 -17.64
N ALA A 16 -2.09 -45.94 -17.03
CA ALA A 16 -3.01 -45.27 -16.10
C ALA A 16 -2.32 -44.86 -14.78
N ALA A 17 -1.32 -45.61 -14.34
CA ALA A 17 -0.48 -45.24 -13.20
C ALA A 17 0.51 -44.10 -13.53
N ASP A 18 1.03 -44.05 -14.76
CA ASP A 18 1.90 -42.95 -15.23
C ASP A 18 1.10 -41.67 -15.55
N GLU A 19 -0.14 -41.77 -16.03
CA GLU A 19 -1.06 -40.64 -16.19
C GLU A 19 -1.58 -40.13 -14.83
N SER A 20 -1.83 -41.03 -13.87
CA SER A 20 -2.14 -40.67 -12.49
C SER A 20 -0.96 -40.01 -11.75
N ALA A 21 0.29 -40.29 -12.15
CA ALA A 21 1.48 -39.66 -11.60
C ALA A 21 1.80 -38.30 -12.26
N ARG A 22 1.41 -38.10 -13.53
CA ARG A 22 1.50 -36.80 -14.24
C ARG A 22 0.41 -35.79 -13.86
N GLY A 23 -0.62 -36.23 -13.12
CA GLY A 23 -1.73 -35.40 -12.65
C GLY A 23 -1.50 -34.66 -11.33
N GLN A 24 -0.35 -34.82 -10.67
CA GLN A 24 0.07 -33.90 -9.60
C GLN A 24 0.86 -32.75 -10.23
N THR A 25 0.19 -31.88 -10.96
CA THR A 25 0.78 -30.61 -11.38
C THR A 25 1.23 -29.87 -10.13
N SER A 26 2.54 -29.71 -9.96
CA SER A 26 3.09 -28.84 -8.93
C SER A 26 2.40 -27.48 -9.08
N ALA A 27 1.68 -27.04 -8.04
CA ALA A 27 0.97 -25.76 -8.08
C ALA A 27 1.93 -24.66 -8.52
N ARG A 28 1.55 -23.96 -9.60
CA ARG A 28 2.37 -22.97 -10.30
C ARG A 28 2.75 -21.84 -9.37
N THR A 29 3.93 -21.28 -9.60
CA THR A 29 4.50 -20.24 -8.76
C THR A 29 4.18 -18.84 -9.28
N TYR A 30 4.01 -17.87 -8.38
CA TYR A 30 3.81 -16.46 -8.74
C TYR A 30 4.74 -15.51 -8.00
N GLN A 31 4.99 -14.35 -8.62
CA GLN A 31 5.66 -13.20 -8.01
C GLN A 31 4.92 -11.91 -8.38
N VAL A 32 4.53 -11.12 -7.37
CA VAL A 32 3.95 -9.78 -7.58
C VAL A 32 5.04 -8.73 -7.40
N ARG A 33 5.34 -7.97 -8.45
CA ARG A 33 6.28 -6.84 -8.43
C ARG A 33 5.50 -5.54 -8.40
N THR A 34 5.59 -4.83 -7.28
CA THR A 34 4.84 -3.60 -7.06
C THR A 34 5.67 -2.36 -7.38
N TYR A 35 5.15 -1.48 -8.23
CA TYR A 35 5.75 -0.21 -8.58
C TYR A 35 4.74 0.90 -8.39
N GLY A 36 4.92 1.75 -7.37
CA GLY A 36 3.96 2.83 -7.19
C GLY A 36 3.84 3.42 -5.80
N CYS A 37 2.59 3.64 -5.43
CA CYS A 37 2.18 4.21 -4.15
C CYS A 37 1.62 3.12 -3.22
N GLN A 38 1.16 3.56 -2.05
CA GLN A 38 0.50 2.74 -1.04
C GLN A 38 -0.74 2.03 -1.61
N MET A 39 -1.49 2.66 -2.52
CA MET A 39 -2.61 1.95 -3.14
C MET A 39 -2.15 0.75 -3.99
N ASN A 40 -1.02 0.85 -4.68
CA ASN A 40 -0.49 -0.28 -5.43
C ASN A 40 0.00 -1.40 -4.51
N VAL A 41 0.66 -1.09 -3.39
CA VAL A 41 1.07 -2.15 -2.44
C VAL A 41 -0.17 -2.84 -1.83
N HIS A 42 -1.23 -2.11 -1.52
CA HIS A 42 -2.51 -2.68 -1.10
C HIS A 42 -3.16 -3.57 -2.17
N ASP A 43 -3.22 -3.09 -3.41
CA ASP A 43 -3.75 -3.85 -4.55
C ASP A 43 -2.92 -5.12 -4.80
N SER A 44 -1.61 -5.09 -4.53
CA SER A 44 -0.74 -6.26 -4.64
C SER A 44 -1.00 -7.33 -3.59
N GLU A 45 -1.38 -6.97 -2.37
CA GLU A 45 -1.82 -7.95 -1.35
C GLU A 45 -3.07 -8.71 -1.82
N ARG A 46 -3.98 -8.02 -2.53
CA ARG A 46 -5.19 -8.60 -3.12
C ARG A 46 -4.87 -9.49 -4.33
N LEU A 47 -3.98 -9.04 -5.20
CA LEU A 47 -3.47 -9.85 -6.30
C LEU A 47 -2.86 -11.17 -5.80
N ALA A 48 -2.06 -11.10 -4.74
CA ALA A 48 -1.51 -12.29 -4.10
C ALA A 48 -2.60 -13.18 -3.51
N GLY A 49 -3.59 -12.61 -2.81
CA GLY A 49 -4.71 -13.38 -2.25
C GLY A 49 -5.57 -14.07 -3.31
N LEU A 50 -5.82 -13.43 -4.45
CA LEU A 50 -6.52 -14.02 -5.60
C LEU A 50 -5.75 -15.18 -6.21
N LEU A 51 -4.43 -15.04 -6.36
CA LEU A 51 -3.57 -16.10 -6.88
C LEU A 51 -3.49 -17.28 -5.91
N ASP A 52 -3.35 -17.02 -4.60
CA ASP A 52 -3.43 -18.04 -3.56
C ASP A 52 -4.76 -18.81 -3.64
N ALA A 53 -5.89 -18.10 -3.74
CA ALA A 53 -7.22 -18.69 -3.83
C ALA A 53 -7.43 -19.49 -5.13
N ALA A 54 -6.76 -19.12 -6.21
CA ALA A 54 -6.76 -19.83 -7.48
C ALA A 54 -5.78 -21.03 -7.52
N GLY A 55 -5.08 -21.32 -6.41
CA GLY A 55 -4.20 -22.48 -6.29
C GLY A 55 -2.75 -22.24 -6.73
N TYR A 56 -2.37 -21.01 -7.05
CA TYR A 56 -0.96 -20.65 -7.24
C TYR A 56 -0.24 -20.57 -5.88
N ARG A 57 1.08 -20.72 -5.90
CA ARG A 57 1.95 -20.55 -4.72
C ARG A 57 2.94 -19.43 -4.95
N ARG A 58 3.32 -18.69 -3.91
CA ARG A 58 4.37 -17.69 -4.06
C ARG A 58 5.72 -18.38 -4.34
N ALA A 59 6.47 -17.87 -5.31
CA ALA A 59 7.84 -18.32 -5.56
C ALA A 59 8.75 -17.98 -4.37
N ALA A 60 9.77 -18.79 -4.12
CA ALA A 60 10.75 -18.48 -3.08
C ALA A 60 11.64 -17.29 -3.50
N ASP A 61 12.28 -16.64 -2.53
CA ASP A 61 13.14 -15.51 -2.80
C ASP A 61 14.33 -15.89 -3.69
N GLY A 62 14.54 -15.13 -4.76
CA GLY A 62 15.58 -15.40 -5.75
C GLY A 62 15.22 -16.50 -6.76
N GLU A 63 14.08 -17.18 -6.59
CA GLU A 63 13.58 -18.14 -7.56
C GLU A 63 12.72 -17.48 -8.63
N ASP A 64 12.68 -18.20 -9.74
CA ASP A 64 12.10 -17.76 -10.97
C ASP A 64 10.62 -18.21 -11.00
N ALA A 65 9.67 -17.27 -10.87
CA ALA A 65 8.23 -17.59 -10.83
C ALA A 65 7.62 -17.93 -12.20
N ASP A 66 6.65 -18.85 -12.23
CA ASP A 66 5.88 -19.21 -13.45
C ASP A 66 4.96 -18.07 -13.91
N VAL A 67 4.50 -17.23 -12.98
CA VAL A 67 3.67 -16.05 -13.25
C VAL A 67 4.31 -14.82 -12.60
N VAL A 68 4.62 -13.80 -13.39
CA VAL A 68 5.09 -12.51 -12.87
C VAL A 68 4.04 -11.43 -13.11
N VAL A 69 3.52 -10.86 -12.03
CA VAL A 69 2.52 -9.78 -12.06
C VAL A 69 3.18 -8.45 -11.74
N PHE A 70 3.14 -7.51 -12.67
CA PHE A 70 3.56 -6.13 -12.46
C PHE A 70 2.36 -5.27 -12.08
N ASN A 71 2.27 -4.85 -10.82
CA ASN A 71 1.26 -3.89 -10.38
C ASN A 71 1.86 -2.48 -10.38
N THR A 72 1.37 -1.62 -11.27
CA THR A 72 2.08 -0.39 -11.64
C THR A 72 1.27 0.88 -11.41
N CYS A 73 2.01 1.97 -11.24
CA CYS A 73 1.46 3.30 -11.03
C CYS A 73 1.60 4.14 -12.30
N ALA A 74 0.60 4.99 -12.58
CA ALA A 74 0.69 6.02 -13.62
C ALA A 74 1.09 7.39 -13.06
N VAL A 75 1.40 7.44 -11.74
CA VAL A 75 1.56 8.71 -11.02
C VAL A 75 3.03 9.05 -10.77
N ARG A 76 3.95 8.09 -10.69
CA ARG A 76 5.36 8.45 -10.46
C ARG A 76 6.09 8.63 -11.79
N GLU A 77 6.91 9.67 -11.87
CA GLU A 77 7.82 9.84 -13.01
C GLU A 77 8.73 8.61 -13.14
N ASN A 78 9.02 8.19 -14.38
CA ASN A 78 9.79 6.99 -14.71
C ASN A 78 9.16 5.65 -14.29
N ALA A 79 7.89 5.62 -13.85
CA ALA A 79 7.20 4.35 -13.62
C ALA A 79 7.12 3.50 -14.90
N ASP A 80 6.82 4.14 -16.04
CA ASP A 80 6.77 3.53 -17.37
C ASP A 80 8.13 2.93 -17.74
N ASN A 81 9.21 3.73 -17.66
CA ASN A 81 10.56 3.30 -17.99
C ASN A 81 11.02 2.13 -17.10
N LYS A 82 10.73 2.18 -15.80
CA LYS A 82 11.03 1.10 -14.87
C LYS A 82 10.25 -0.16 -15.22
N LEU A 83 8.96 -0.06 -15.54
CA LEU A 83 8.15 -1.19 -15.94
C LEU A 83 8.74 -1.87 -17.18
N TYR A 84 8.89 -1.13 -18.28
CA TYR A 84 9.33 -1.70 -19.55
C TYR A 84 10.76 -2.24 -19.46
N GLY A 85 11.66 -1.56 -18.73
CA GLY A 85 13.00 -2.09 -18.46
C GLY A 85 12.95 -3.44 -17.73
N ASN A 86 12.14 -3.57 -16.67
CA ASN A 86 12.02 -4.82 -15.91
C ASN A 86 11.32 -5.94 -16.70
N ILE A 87 10.33 -5.59 -17.52
CA ILE A 87 9.66 -6.54 -18.40
C ILE A 87 10.64 -7.09 -19.46
N SER A 88 11.51 -6.24 -20.01
CA SER A 88 12.54 -6.66 -20.96
C SER A 88 13.55 -7.64 -20.36
N HIS A 89 13.87 -7.53 -19.07
CA HIS A 89 14.73 -8.50 -18.39
C HIS A 89 14.12 -9.91 -18.29
N LEU A 90 12.79 -10.04 -18.39
CA LEU A 90 12.11 -11.35 -18.38
C LEU A 90 11.95 -11.95 -19.78
N ALA A 91 12.20 -11.18 -20.85
CA ALA A 91 12.03 -11.66 -22.22
C ALA A 91 12.86 -12.91 -22.55
N PRO A 92 14.17 -13.00 -22.17
CA PRO A 92 14.94 -14.22 -22.42
C PRO A 92 14.36 -15.46 -21.74
N ARG A 93 13.81 -15.28 -20.53
CA ARG A 93 13.17 -16.37 -19.78
C ARG A 93 11.87 -16.81 -20.44
N LYS A 94 10.99 -15.87 -20.79
CA LYS A 94 9.74 -16.16 -21.52
C LYS A 94 9.98 -16.83 -22.87
N GLN A 95 11.13 -16.56 -23.52
CA GLN A 95 11.54 -17.26 -24.74
C GLN A 95 11.99 -18.70 -24.46
N ALA A 96 12.70 -18.94 -23.36
CA ALA A 96 13.14 -20.27 -22.95
C ALA A 96 11.99 -21.14 -22.42
N ASP A 97 11.02 -20.51 -21.74
CA ASP A 97 9.81 -21.13 -21.20
C ASP A 97 8.56 -20.36 -21.67
N PRO A 98 7.94 -20.79 -22.79
CA PRO A 98 6.72 -20.17 -23.31
C PRO A 98 5.51 -20.28 -22.36
N ASP A 99 5.53 -21.22 -21.41
CA ASP A 99 4.44 -21.41 -20.47
C ASP A 99 4.48 -20.38 -19.34
N MET A 100 5.64 -19.78 -19.04
CA MET A 100 5.77 -18.63 -18.12
C MET A 100 4.79 -17.52 -18.54
N GLN A 101 4.09 -16.88 -17.60
CA GLN A 101 3.16 -15.78 -17.92
C GLN A 101 3.57 -14.45 -17.29
N ILE A 102 3.36 -13.36 -18.03
CA ILE A 102 3.60 -11.99 -17.57
C ILE A 102 2.28 -11.24 -17.59
N ALA A 103 1.85 -10.73 -16.43
CA ALA A 103 0.67 -9.90 -16.29
C ALA A 103 1.07 -8.47 -15.90
N VAL A 104 0.39 -7.46 -16.47
CA VAL A 104 0.61 -6.05 -16.16
C VAL A 104 -0.72 -5.43 -15.75
N GLY A 105 -0.75 -4.85 -14.55
CA GLY A 105 -1.93 -4.22 -13.99
C GLY A 105 -1.65 -2.89 -13.31
N GLY A 106 -2.70 -2.33 -12.71
CA GLY A 106 -2.66 -1.07 -11.97
C GLY A 106 -2.94 0.16 -12.84
N CYS A 107 -2.65 1.34 -12.28
CA CYS A 107 -3.03 2.62 -12.90
C CYS A 107 -2.39 2.85 -14.28
N LEU A 108 -1.17 2.34 -14.51
CA LEU A 108 -0.54 2.48 -15.82
C LEU A 108 -1.27 1.64 -16.87
N ALA A 109 -1.58 0.38 -16.56
CA ALA A 109 -2.33 -0.49 -17.46
C ALA A 109 -3.73 0.08 -17.78
N GLN A 110 -4.41 0.66 -16.79
CA GLN A 110 -5.69 1.37 -16.99
C GLN A 110 -5.59 2.53 -18.00
N LYS A 111 -4.45 3.24 -18.01
CA LYS A 111 -4.18 4.38 -18.89
C LYS A 111 -3.73 3.92 -20.29
N ASP A 112 -2.72 3.06 -20.35
CA ASP A 112 -2.02 2.71 -21.58
C ASP A 112 -2.73 1.60 -22.37
N ARG A 113 -3.53 0.76 -21.70
CA ARG A 113 -4.36 -0.30 -22.31
C ARG A 113 -3.55 -1.13 -23.32
N ASP A 114 -3.98 -1.18 -24.58
CA ASP A 114 -3.31 -1.91 -25.67
C ASP A 114 -1.90 -1.41 -26.01
N ALA A 115 -1.54 -0.19 -25.59
CA ALA A 115 -0.19 0.34 -25.80
C ALA A 115 0.87 -0.48 -25.05
N VAL A 116 0.49 -1.13 -23.95
CA VAL A 116 1.36 -2.05 -23.20
C VAL A 116 1.79 -3.20 -24.11
N LEU A 117 0.86 -3.88 -24.78
CA LEU A 117 1.16 -4.99 -25.69
C LEU A 117 1.99 -4.55 -26.90
N ARG A 118 1.74 -3.35 -27.43
CA ARG A 118 2.55 -2.82 -28.55
C ARG A 118 4.02 -2.61 -28.15
N ARG A 119 4.28 -2.23 -26.90
CA ARG A 119 5.65 -1.96 -26.38
C ARG A 119 6.32 -3.20 -25.80
N ALA A 120 5.54 -4.13 -25.25
CA ALA A 120 6.00 -5.39 -24.69
C ALA A 120 5.12 -6.54 -25.20
N PRO A 121 5.37 -7.06 -26.42
CA PRO A 121 4.57 -8.12 -27.04
C PRO A 121 4.56 -9.46 -26.30
N TRP A 122 5.46 -9.65 -25.33
CA TRP A 122 5.58 -10.86 -24.52
C TRP A 122 4.76 -10.82 -23.22
N VAL A 123 3.91 -9.80 -23.06
CA VAL A 123 2.92 -9.72 -21.97
C VAL A 123 1.68 -10.54 -22.35
N ASP A 124 1.23 -11.40 -21.43
CA ASP A 124 0.09 -12.30 -21.64
C ASP A 124 -1.23 -11.71 -21.13
N VAL A 125 -1.19 -10.87 -20.09
CA VAL A 125 -2.41 -10.29 -19.50
C VAL A 125 -2.21 -8.80 -19.20
N VAL A 126 -3.17 -7.98 -19.60
CA VAL A 126 -3.27 -6.57 -19.20
C VAL A 126 -4.62 -6.32 -18.54
N PHE A 127 -4.60 -5.83 -17.30
CA PHE A 127 -5.83 -5.58 -16.52
C PHE A 127 -5.83 -4.22 -15.82
N GLY A 128 -7.01 -3.71 -15.54
CA GLY A 128 -7.23 -2.39 -14.98
C GLY A 128 -7.19 -2.32 -13.45
N THR A 129 -7.37 -1.12 -12.91
CA THR A 129 -7.57 -0.88 -11.47
C THR A 129 -8.96 -1.28 -11.00
N HIS A 130 -9.92 -1.39 -11.91
CA HIS A 130 -11.33 -1.64 -11.60
C HIS A 130 -11.74 -3.12 -11.68
N ASN A 131 -10.90 -3.99 -12.25
CA ASN A 131 -11.18 -5.41 -12.48
C ASN A 131 -10.01 -6.31 -12.04
N ILE A 132 -9.38 -5.97 -10.91
CA ILE A 132 -8.30 -6.77 -10.30
C ILE A 132 -8.74 -8.22 -10.09
N GLY A 133 -10.01 -8.44 -9.73
CA GLY A 133 -10.62 -9.76 -9.54
C GLY A 133 -10.61 -10.65 -10.79
N SER A 134 -10.52 -10.07 -12.00
CA SER A 134 -10.49 -10.84 -13.25
C SER A 134 -9.16 -11.56 -13.49
N LEU A 135 -8.07 -11.20 -12.79
CA LEU A 135 -6.73 -11.68 -13.11
C LEU A 135 -6.62 -13.22 -13.22
N PRO A 136 -7.12 -14.04 -12.26
CA PRO A 136 -7.00 -15.49 -12.38
C PRO A 136 -7.68 -16.04 -13.64
N ALA A 137 -8.86 -15.53 -13.99
CA ALA A 137 -9.58 -15.94 -15.19
C ALA A 137 -8.85 -15.50 -16.47
N LEU A 138 -8.26 -14.30 -16.47
CA LEU A 138 -7.46 -13.80 -17.60
C LEU A 138 -6.19 -14.63 -17.81
N LEU A 139 -5.51 -15.02 -16.73
CA LEU A 139 -4.32 -15.87 -16.80
C LEU A 139 -4.65 -17.25 -17.40
N GLU A 140 -5.73 -17.89 -16.93
CA GLU A 140 -6.14 -19.19 -17.48
C GLU A 140 -6.60 -19.09 -18.94
N ARG A 141 -7.33 -18.03 -19.30
CA ARG A 141 -7.77 -17.79 -20.68
C ARG A 141 -6.56 -17.55 -21.61
N ALA A 142 -5.62 -16.70 -21.21
CA ALA A 142 -4.41 -16.43 -21.99
C ALA A 142 -3.57 -17.70 -22.18
N ARG A 143 -3.44 -18.51 -21.12
CA ARG A 143 -2.71 -19.79 -21.15
C ARG A 143 -3.37 -20.81 -22.08
N HIS A 144 -4.68 -20.97 -21.99
CA HIS A 144 -5.44 -21.91 -22.80
C HIS A 144 -5.43 -21.52 -24.29
N ASN A 145 -5.68 -20.24 -24.58
CA ASN A 145 -5.80 -19.73 -25.95
C ASN A 145 -4.46 -19.37 -26.59
N ARG A 146 -3.36 -19.35 -25.82
CA ARG A 146 -2.04 -18.85 -26.24
C ARG A 146 -2.10 -17.47 -26.90
N THR A 147 -2.98 -16.62 -26.38
CA THR A 147 -3.27 -15.29 -26.91
C THR A 147 -3.29 -14.31 -25.75
N ALA A 148 -2.72 -13.12 -25.94
CA ALA A 148 -2.71 -12.10 -24.91
C ALA A 148 -4.13 -11.59 -24.62
N GLU A 149 -4.46 -11.44 -23.34
CA GLU A 149 -5.77 -11.01 -22.87
C GLU A 149 -5.70 -9.58 -22.33
N VAL A 150 -6.50 -8.68 -22.89
CA VAL A 150 -6.62 -7.29 -22.42
C VAL A 150 -8.04 -7.06 -21.95
N GLU A 151 -8.21 -6.76 -20.67
CA GLU A 151 -9.52 -6.42 -20.10
C GLU A 151 -9.39 -5.19 -19.21
N ILE A 152 -9.93 -4.07 -19.67
CA ILE A 152 -9.91 -2.79 -18.96
C ILE A 152 -11.35 -2.33 -18.76
N VAL A 153 -11.83 -2.38 -17.52
CA VAL A 153 -13.18 -1.91 -17.18
C VAL A 153 -13.15 -0.44 -16.77
N GLU A 154 -14.15 0.32 -17.22
CA GLU A 154 -14.20 1.77 -17.01
C GLU A 154 -14.77 2.18 -15.64
N ALA A 155 -15.54 1.30 -15.00
CA ALA A 155 -16.13 1.52 -13.69
C ALA A 155 -15.80 0.37 -12.73
N LEU A 156 -15.76 0.68 -11.43
CA LEU A 156 -15.53 -0.30 -10.38
C LEU A 156 -16.65 -1.36 -10.37
N GLN A 157 -16.30 -2.62 -10.60
CA GLN A 157 -17.27 -3.73 -10.57
C GLN A 157 -17.54 -4.21 -9.15
N GLU A 158 -16.47 -4.32 -8.36
CA GLU A 158 -16.52 -4.78 -6.97
C GLU A 158 -15.52 -3.98 -6.15
N PHE A 159 -15.87 -3.68 -4.89
CA PHE A 159 -14.90 -3.11 -3.98
C PHE A 159 -13.76 -4.10 -3.81
N PRO A 160 -12.50 -3.70 -4.01
CA PRO A 160 -11.47 -4.70 -4.00
C PRO A 160 -11.23 -5.28 -2.58
N SER A 161 -11.89 -4.75 -1.53
CA SER A 161 -11.94 -5.34 -0.18
C SER A 161 -12.75 -6.61 -0.07
N ALA A 162 -13.66 -6.88 -1.02
CA ALA A 162 -14.34 -8.15 -1.09
C ALA A 162 -13.41 -9.27 -1.59
N LEU A 163 -12.31 -8.91 -2.26
CA LEU A 163 -11.33 -9.85 -2.78
C LEU A 163 -10.45 -10.41 -1.65
N PRO A 164 -10.04 -11.69 -1.73
CA PRO A 164 -9.03 -12.23 -0.83
C PRO A 164 -7.75 -11.40 -0.86
N ALA A 165 -7.15 -11.15 0.31
CA ALA A 165 -5.87 -10.47 0.42
C ALA A 165 -4.90 -11.29 1.27
N ALA A 166 -3.66 -11.44 0.78
CA ALA A 166 -2.53 -11.99 1.51
C ALA A 166 -1.61 -10.84 1.91
N ARG A 167 -1.58 -10.49 3.21
CA ARG A 167 -0.83 -9.32 3.69
C ARG A 167 0.68 -9.57 3.65
N GLU A 168 1.45 -8.52 3.38
CA GLU A 168 2.92 -8.64 3.39
C GLU A 168 3.52 -8.55 4.80
N SER A 169 2.83 -7.89 5.75
CA SER A 169 3.25 -7.75 7.14
C SER A 169 2.35 -8.53 8.09
N ALA A 170 2.95 -9.09 9.15
CA ALA A 170 2.25 -9.79 10.23
C ALA A 170 1.64 -8.83 11.28
N TYR A 171 2.16 -7.60 11.37
CA TYR A 171 1.84 -6.65 12.44
C TYR A 171 1.15 -5.38 11.96
N ALA A 172 1.21 -5.07 10.66
CA ALA A 172 0.61 -3.89 10.06
C ALA A 172 -0.26 -4.25 8.85
N ALA A 173 -1.40 -3.60 8.71
CA ALA A 173 -2.30 -3.80 7.59
C ALA A 173 -2.87 -2.49 7.05
N TRP A 174 -3.23 -2.50 5.78
CA TRP A 174 -3.89 -1.37 5.13
C TRP A 174 -5.33 -1.70 4.81
N VAL A 175 -6.22 -0.77 5.14
CA VAL A 175 -7.67 -0.92 4.95
C VAL A 175 -8.17 0.28 4.17
N SER A 176 -8.56 0.05 2.91
CA SER A 176 -9.18 1.08 2.08
C SER A 176 -10.59 1.38 2.57
N VAL A 177 -10.89 2.62 2.93
CA VAL A 177 -12.23 3.07 3.35
C VAL A 177 -13.05 3.59 2.18
N SER A 178 -12.37 4.08 1.15
CA SER A 178 -12.96 4.58 -0.09
C SER A 178 -12.05 4.32 -1.29
N VAL A 179 -12.64 4.37 -2.48
CA VAL A 179 -11.94 4.31 -3.77
C VAL A 179 -12.40 5.45 -4.65
N GLY A 180 -11.48 6.05 -5.40
CA GLY A 180 -11.77 7.15 -6.33
C GLY A 180 -11.67 8.51 -5.66
N CYS A 181 -11.85 9.58 -6.43
CA CYS A 181 -11.71 10.94 -5.92
C CYS A 181 -12.56 11.92 -6.72
N ASN A 182 -13.30 12.79 -6.03
CA ASN A 182 -14.15 13.82 -6.65
C ASN A 182 -13.43 15.16 -6.89
N ASN A 183 -12.17 15.29 -6.47
CA ASN A 183 -11.39 16.51 -6.68
C ASN A 183 -11.00 16.69 -8.15
N THR A 184 -10.91 17.95 -8.59
CA THR A 184 -10.61 18.32 -9.99
C THR A 184 -9.23 18.95 -10.16
N CYS A 185 -8.26 18.53 -9.34
CA CYS A 185 -6.90 19.06 -9.36
C CYS A 185 -6.26 18.92 -10.74
N THR A 186 -5.70 20.02 -11.27
CA THR A 186 -5.27 20.09 -12.69
C THR A 186 -4.08 19.18 -13.02
N PHE A 187 -3.30 18.77 -12.02
CA PHE A 187 -2.15 17.86 -12.17
C PHE A 187 -2.49 16.39 -11.89
N CYS A 188 -3.69 16.09 -11.39
CA CYS A 188 -4.01 14.77 -10.86
C CYS A 188 -4.79 13.92 -11.88
N ILE A 189 -4.21 12.79 -12.28
CA ILE A 189 -4.84 11.83 -13.21
C ILE A 189 -5.77 10.83 -12.50
N VAL A 190 -5.76 10.81 -11.17
CA VAL A 190 -6.45 9.78 -10.35
C VAL A 190 -7.94 9.66 -10.66
N PRO A 191 -8.74 10.74 -10.78
CA PRO A 191 -10.17 10.61 -11.08
C PRO A 191 -10.46 9.85 -12.40
N ALA A 192 -9.58 9.97 -13.39
CA ALA A 192 -9.70 9.25 -14.66
C ALA A 192 -9.33 7.77 -14.55
N LEU A 193 -8.46 7.39 -13.60
CA LEU A 193 -7.92 6.03 -13.48
C LEU A 193 -8.54 5.22 -12.34
N ARG A 194 -9.21 5.86 -11.40
CA ARG A 194 -9.83 5.22 -10.22
C ARG A 194 -11.32 5.56 -10.07
N GLY A 195 -11.86 6.37 -10.99
CA GLY A 195 -13.26 6.78 -10.98
C GLY A 195 -13.61 7.84 -9.94
N LYS A 196 -14.91 8.10 -9.85
CA LYS A 196 -15.51 8.94 -8.80
C LYS A 196 -15.40 8.24 -7.45
N GLU A 197 -15.45 9.04 -6.40
CA GLU A 197 -15.37 8.52 -5.03
C GLU A 197 -16.57 7.65 -4.68
N VAL A 198 -16.30 6.47 -4.13
CA VAL A 198 -17.28 5.58 -3.54
C VAL A 198 -16.74 5.09 -2.19
N ASP A 199 -17.52 5.34 -1.15
CA ASP A 199 -17.21 5.04 0.24
C ASP A 199 -17.79 3.68 0.64
N ARG A 200 -17.02 2.91 1.40
CA ARG A 200 -17.52 1.67 2.03
C ARG A 200 -18.40 2.00 3.22
N ARG A 201 -19.31 1.09 3.56
CA ARG A 201 -20.09 1.22 4.79
C ARG A 201 -19.16 1.13 6.02
N PRO A 202 -19.36 1.94 7.07
CA PRO A 202 -18.48 1.93 8.24
C PRO A 202 -18.39 0.55 8.92
N GLY A 203 -19.51 -0.18 8.94
CA GLY A 203 -19.57 -1.54 9.50
C GLY A 203 -18.63 -2.52 8.78
N ASP A 204 -18.56 -2.45 7.45
CA ASP A 204 -17.70 -3.33 6.66
C ASP A 204 -16.22 -3.01 6.86
N VAL A 205 -15.89 -1.72 7.03
CA VAL A 205 -14.52 -1.29 7.35
C VAL A 205 -14.13 -1.80 8.73
N LEU A 206 -14.98 -1.58 9.76
CA LEU A 206 -14.70 -2.00 11.13
C LEU A 206 -14.62 -3.52 11.26
N ALA A 207 -15.45 -4.28 10.53
CA ALA A 207 -15.39 -5.73 10.50
C ALA A 207 -14.07 -6.26 9.89
N GLU A 208 -13.57 -5.63 8.81
CA GLU A 208 -12.25 -5.97 8.26
C GLU A 208 -11.13 -5.65 9.26
N VAL A 209 -11.20 -4.49 9.92
CA VAL A 209 -10.22 -4.11 10.95
C VAL A 209 -10.23 -5.10 12.12
N GLN A 210 -11.41 -5.47 12.63
CA GLN A 210 -11.55 -6.46 13.69
C GLN A 210 -10.96 -7.81 13.26
N THR A 211 -11.26 -8.28 12.06
CA THR A 211 -10.74 -9.55 11.51
C THR A 211 -9.21 -9.58 11.45
N LEU A 212 -8.58 -8.43 11.15
CA LEU A 212 -7.12 -8.29 11.13
C LEU A 212 -6.54 -8.32 12.55
N VAL A 213 -7.18 -7.61 13.50
CA VAL A 213 -6.77 -7.56 14.90
C VAL A 213 -6.90 -8.93 15.57
N ASP A 214 -7.97 -9.67 15.26
CA ASP A 214 -8.18 -11.04 15.73
C ASP A 214 -7.07 -11.99 15.27
N GLN A 215 -6.44 -11.69 14.13
CA GLN A 215 -5.27 -12.40 13.61
C GLN A 215 -3.93 -11.90 14.17
N GLY A 216 -3.94 -10.87 15.02
CA GLY A 216 -2.76 -10.34 15.70
C GLY A 216 -2.19 -9.04 15.13
N VAL A 217 -2.84 -8.42 14.13
CA VAL A 217 -2.40 -7.11 13.60
C VAL A 217 -2.53 -6.03 14.68
N LEU A 218 -1.47 -5.24 14.87
CA LEU A 218 -1.41 -4.17 15.87
C LEU A 218 -1.63 -2.78 15.28
N GLU A 219 -1.24 -2.60 14.01
CA GLU A 219 -1.30 -1.31 13.31
C GLU A 219 -2.19 -1.39 12.05
N VAL A 220 -3.15 -0.49 11.94
CA VAL A 220 -3.97 -0.32 10.74
C VAL A 220 -3.79 1.08 10.17
N THR A 221 -3.56 1.16 8.86
CA THR A 221 -3.61 2.43 8.13
C THR A 221 -4.85 2.48 7.23
N LEU A 222 -5.73 3.43 7.50
CA LEU A 222 -6.91 3.71 6.68
C LEU A 222 -6.47 4.43 5.40
N LEU A 223 -6.90 3.91 4.25
CA LEU A 223 -6.54 4.42 2.94
C LEU A 223 -7.76 4.96 2.18
N GLY A 224 -7.56 6.10 1.51
CA GLY A 224 -8.45 6.64 0.48
C GLY A 224 -7.64 7.60 -0.38
N GLN A 225 -8.08 7.87 -1.62
CA GLN A 225 -7.45 8.93 -2.42
C GLN A 225 -7.69 10.31 -1.80
N ASN A 226 -8.80 10.45 -1.07
CA ASN A 226 -9.13 11.59 -0.23
C ASN A 226 -9.79 11.10 1.06
N VAL A 227 -8.99 10.68 2.04
CA VAL A 227 -9.49 9.84 3.13
C VAL A 227 -10.52 10.54 4.03
N ASN A 228 -10.44 11.85 4.19
CA ASN A 228 -11.35 12.64 5.03
C ASN A 228 -12.58 13.18 4.29
N ALA A 229 -12.74 12.87 3.00
CA ALA A 229 -14.02 13.00 2.30
C ALA A 229 -14.96 11.81 2.58
N TYR A 230 -14.48 10.78 3.30
CA TYR A 230 -15.27 9.60 3.66
C TYR A 230 -16.61 9.98 4.33
N GLY A 231 -17.69 9.42 3.79
CA GLY A 231 -19.07 9.68 4.18
C GLY A 231 -19.80 10.62 3.23
N VAL A 232 -19.17 11.01 2.11
CA VAL A 232 -19.80 11.85 1.08
C VAL A 232 -20.57 11.01 0.06
N SER A 233 -20.13 9.79 -0.23
CA SER A 233 -20.63 8.99 -1.36
C SER A 233 -20.62 7.50 -1.04
N PHE A 234 -21.45 7.05 -0.08
CA PHE A 234 -21.56 5.64 0.28
C PHE A 234 -22.01 4.77 -0.90
N VAL A 235 -21.48 3.54 -0.95
CA VAL A 235 -21.86 2.53 -1.95
C VAL A 235 -23.35 2.21 -1.91
N ASP A 236 -23.94 2.19 -0.71
CA ASP A 236 -25.37 2.04 -0.52
C ASP A 236 -26.03 3.42 -0.65
N PRO A 237 -26.84 3.67 -1.70
CA PRO A 237 -27.51 4.95 -1.88
C PRO A 237 -28.52 5.28 -0.78
N ALA A 238 -28.94 4.29 0.01
CA ALA A 238 -29.81 4.49 1.17
C ALA A 238 -29.06 5.07 2.38
N GLU A 239 -27.73 4.93 2.45
CA GLU A 239 -26.94 5.56 3.51
C GLU A 239 -26.79 7.06 3.24
N PRO A 240 -27.29 7.93 4.14
CA PRO A 240 -27.22 9.36 3.94
C PRO A 240 -25.78 9.86 4.05
N ARG A 241 -25.46 10.90 3.28
CA ARG A 241 -24.21 11.63 3.41
C ARG A 241 -24.00 12.12 4.84
N ASP A 242 -22.82 11.85 5.40
CA ASP A 242 -22.38 12.27 6.73
C ASP A 242 -20.96 12.83 6.68
N ARG A 243 -20.82 14.15 6.76
CA ARG A 243 -19.50 14.81 6.75
C ARG A 243 -18.65 14.51 7.98
N GLY A 244 -19.24 14.02 9.07
CA GLY A 244 -18.52 13.62 10.28
C GLY A 244 -18.17 12.12 10.30
N ALA A 245 -18.48 11.37 9.24
CA ALA A 245 -18.30 9.91 9.22
C ALA A 245 -16.84 9.51 9.44
N PHE A 246 -15.87 10.26 8.88
CA PHE A 246 -14.47 9.96 9.08
C PHE A 246 -14.02 10.10 10.54
N ALA A 247 -14.40 11.19 11.21
CA ALA A 247 -14.11 11.40 12.63
C ALA A 247 -14.78 10.34 13.53
N LYS A 248 -16.00 9.90 13.18
CA LYS A 248 -16.70 8.78 13.83
C LYS A 248 -15.99 7.46 13.60
N LEU A 249 -15.49 7.20 12.39
CA LEU A 249 -14.75 5.99 12.04
C LEU A 249 -13.44 5.89 12.82
N LEU A 250 -12.68 6.98 12.97
CA LEU A 250 -11.48 7.01 13.81
C LEU A 250 -11.79 6.64 15.26
N ARG A 251 -12.81 7.27 15.87
CA ARG A 251 -13.27 6.94 17.23
C ARG A 251 -13.80 5.51 17.35
N ALA A 252 -14.43 4.97 16.30
CA ALA A 252 -14.90 3.59 16.27
C ALA A 252 -13.73 2.60 16.23
N CYS A 253 -12.67 2.87 15.46
CA CYS A 253 -11.43 2.10 15.51
C CYS A 253 -10.81 2.14 16.92
N GLY A 254 -10.95 3.26 17.63
CA GLY A 254 -10.57 3.40 19.05
C GLY A 254 -11.23 2.43 20.03
N ARG A 255 -12.36 1.82 19.65
CA ARG A 255 -13.12 0.89 20.48
C ARG A 255 -12.82 -0.58 20.18
N ILE A 256 -11.98 -0.87 19.18
CA ILE A 256 -11.58 -2.23 18.82
C ILE A 256 -10.50 -2.69 19.81
N GLU A 257 -10.85 -3.66 20.65
CA GLU A 257 -9.91 -4.25 21.61
C GLU A 257 -8.75 -4.93 20.87
N GLY A 258 -7.52 -4.63 21.26
CA GLY A 258 -6.29 -5.15 20.64
C GLY A 258 -5.73 -4.28 19.50
N LEU A 259 -6.47 -3.28 19.00
CA LEU A 259 -5.94 -2.34 18.00
C LEU A 259 -5.14 -1.21 18.66
N GLU A 260 -3.82 -1.27 18.55
CA GLU A 260 -2.92 -0.35 19.26
C GLU A 260 -2.56 0.93 18.49
N ARG A 261 -2.58 0.85 17.16
CA ARG A 261 -2.17 1.94 16.27
C ARG A 261 -3.13 2.07 15.08
N VAL A 262 -3.73 3.25 14.93
CA VAL A 262 -4.53 3.66 13.79
C VAL A 262 -3.86 4.85 13.12
N ARG A 263 -3.66 4.75 11.82
CA ARG A 263 -3.14 5.81 10.96
C ARG A 263 -4.09 6.05 9.81
N PHE A 264 -3.90 7.18 9.14
CA PHE A 264 -4.52 7.46 7.85
C PHE A 264 -3.58 8.34 7.04
N THR A 265 -3.78 8.36 5.72
CA THR A 265 -2.99 9.18 4.80
C THR A 265 -3.89 9.80 3.73
N SER A 266 -3.38 10.83 3.08
CA SER A 266 -4.05 11.54 1.99
C SER A 266 -5.37 12.25 2.38
N PRO A 267 -5.47 12.94 3.53
CA PRO A 267 -6.52 13.91 3.77
C PRO A 267 -6.35 15.15 2.89
N HIS A 268 -7.45 15.70 2.39
CA HIS A 268 -7.45 16.97 1.68
C HIS A 268 -7.69 18.15 2.65
N PRO A 269 -6.85 19.21 2.65
CA PRO A 269 -6.96 20.32 3.60
C PRO A 269 -8.32 21.05 3.57
N ALA A 270 -9.00 21.03 2.42
CA ALA A 270 -10.31 21.68 2.30
C ALA A 270 -11.44 20.97 3.06
N GLU A 271 -11.27 19.70 3.40
CA GLU A 271 -12.23 18.86 4.12
C GLU A 271 -11.70 18.49 5.50
N PHE A 272 -10.60 19.11 5.95
CA PHE A 272 -10.04 18.86 7.26
C PHE A 272 -10.73 19.75 8.29
N THR A 273 -11.46 19.11 9.20
CA THR A 273 -12.40 19.71 10.14
C THR A 273 -11.95 19.49 11.59
N ASP A 274 -12.45 20.32 12.51
CA ASP A 274 -12.01 20.29 13.91
C ASP A 274 -12.44 18.99 14.64
N ASP A 275 -13.51 18.33 14.19
CA ASP A 275 -13.94 17.03 14.71
C ASP A 275 -12.97 15.89 14.41
N VAL A 276 -12.24 15.96 13.28
CA VAL A 276 -11.13 15.06 12.94
C VAL A 276 -9.93 15.33 13.85
N ILE A 277 -9.61 16.60 14.11
CA ILE A 277 -8.54 16.99 15.06
C ILE A 277 -8.87 16.44 16.45
N ALA A 278 -10.10 16.66 16.92
CA ALA A 278 -10.58 16.11 18.18
C ALA A 278 -10.52 14.57 18.17
N ALA A 279 -10.89 13.92 17.06
CA ALA A 279 -10.80 12.45 16.95
C ALA A 279 -9.38 11.95 17.17
N MET A 280 -8.40 12.61 16.54
CA MET A 280 -6.99 12.27 16.68
C MET A 280 -6.47 12.49 18.09
N ALA A 281 -6.88 13.58 18.74
CA ALA A 281 -6.40 13.94 20.08
C ALA A 281 -7.03 13.07 21.18
N GLU A 282 -8.31 12.72 21.04
CA GLU A 282 -9.10 12.04 22.08
C GLU A 282 -9.06 10.51 21.98
N THR A 283 -8.64 9.96 20.83
CA THR A 283 -8.66 8.51 20.58
C THR A 283 -7.26 7.92 20.77
N PRO A 284 -6.98 7.16 21.85
CA PRO A 284 -5.60 6.81 22.24
C PRO A 284 -4.80 6.01 21.21
N ASN A 285 -5.47 5.14 20.43
CA ASN A 285 -4.80 4.34 19.41
C ASN A 285 -4.60 5.11 18.10
N VAL A 286 -5.23 6.27 17.90
CA VAL A 286 -4.93 7.13 16.74
C VAL A 286 -3.56 7.74 16.94
N CYS A 287 -2.65 7.42 16.03
CA CYS A 287 -1.26 7.85 16.14
C CYS A 287 -1.14 9.37 15.90
N PRO A 288 -0.20 10.06 16.58
CA PRO A 288 0.00 11.50 16.45
C PRO A 288 0.76 11.85 15.15
N THR A 289 0.17 11.46 14.02
CA THR A 289 0.73 11.64 12.68
C THR A 289 -0.31 12.25 11.76
N LEU A 290 0.08 13.29 11.04
CA LEU A 290 -0.76 13.90 10.01
C LEU A 290 0.05 14.06 8.74
N HIS A 291 -0.20 13.21 7.75
CA HIS A 291 0.32 13.45 6.41
C HIS A 291 -0.71 14.26 5.63
N MET A 292 -0.49 15.55 5.39
CA MET A 292 -1.46 16.45 4.76
C MET A 292 -0.84 17.20 3.57
N PRO A 293 -1.13 16.79 2.32
CA PRO A 293 -0.50 17.35 1.11
C PRO A 293 -0.81 18.84 0.88
N LEU A 294 0.23 19.69 0.93
CA LEU A 294 0.18 21.12 0.62
C LEU A 294 0.21 21.38 -0.88
N GLN A 295 1.05 20.66 -1.61
CA GLN A 295 1.40 20.82 -3.02
C GLN A 295 2.23 22.08 -3.32
N SER A 296 1.77 23.28 -2.93
CA SER A 296 2.51 24.54 -3.09
C SER A 296 2.13 25.53 -1.98
N GLY A 297 3.04 26.41 -1.57
CA GLY A 297 2.73 27.51 -0.66
C GLY A 297 2.26 28.80 -1.36
N SER A 298 2.34 28.88 -2.69
CA SER A 298 1.80 30.03 -3.42
C SER A 298 0.30 29.87 -3.66
N ASP A 299 -0.45 30.87 -3.22
CA ASP A 299 -1.89 30.97 -3.49
C ASP A 299 -2.23 31.04 -4.97
N ARG A 300 -1.35 31.63 -5.80
CA ARG A 300 -1.52 31.71 -7.24
C ARG A 300 -1.35 30.34 -7.89
N VAL A 301 -0.31 29.61 -7.49
CA VAL A 301 -0.07 28.23 -7.95
C VAL A 301 -1.17 27.30 -7.45
N LEU A 302 -1.57 27.39 -6.18
CA LEU A 302 -2.69 26.62 -5.62
C LEU A 302 -4.01 26.86 -6.38
N ARG A 303 -4.30 28.10 -6.80
CA ARG A 303 -5.44 28.41 -7.69
C ARG A 303 -5.32 27.69 -9.03
N ALA A 304 -4.15 27.78 -9.69
CA ALA A 304 -3.90 27.12 -10.97
C ALA A 304 -3.96 25.58 -10.87
N MET A 305 -3.56 25.03 -9.73
CA MET A 305 -3.72 23.63 -9.36
C MET A 305 -5.18 23.20 -9.10
N ARG A 306 -6.13 24.16 -9.05
CA ARG A 306 -7.53 23.99 -8.60
C ARG A 306 -7.64 23.43 -7.18
N ARG A 307 -6.78 23.89 -6.27
CA ARG A 307 -6.93 23.63 -4.83
C ARG A 307 -7.94 24.62 -4.25
N SER A 308 -8.83 24.14 -3.39
CA SER A 308 -9.89 24.93 -2.74
C SER A 308 -9.45 25.58 -1.42
N TYR A 309 -8.17 25.51 -1.08
CA TYR A 309 -7.56 26.15 0.09
C TYR A 309 -6.34 26.97 -0.30
N ARG A 310 -5.91 27.84 0.62
CA ARG A 310 -4.78 28.78 0.50
C ARG A 310 -3.81 28.59 1.66
N ALA A 311 -2.64 29.20 1.57
CA ALA A 311 -1.57 29.07 2.57
C ALA A 311 -2.07 29.36 3.99
N GLU A 312 -2.80 30.46 4.18
CA GLU A 312 -3.36 30.87 5.48
C GLU A 312 -4.25 29.78 6.10
N ARG A 313 -5.21 29.25 5.35
CA ARG A 313 -6.10 28.17 5.84
C ARG A 313 -5.30 26.92 6.20
N TYR A 314 -4.29 26.58 5.40
CA TYR A 314 -3.46 25.40 5.63
C TYR A 314 -2.62 25.54 6.91
N LEU A 315 -1.97 26.70 7.11
CA LEU A 315 -1.21 27.01 8.33
C LEU A 315 -2.12 27.03 9.56
N GLY A 316 -3.32 27.60 9.46
CA GLY A 316 -4.30 27.57 10.55
C GLY A 316 -4.73 26.15 10.95
N ILE A 317 -4.79 25.20 10.01
CA ILE A 317 -5.02 23.78 10.36
C ILE A 317 -3.83 23.23 11.15
N ILE A 318 -2.59 23.51 10.72
CA ILE A 318 -1.38 23.07 11.43
C ILE A 318 -1.36 23.61 12.85
N GLU A 319 -1.68 24.89 13.03
CA GLU A 319 -1.75 25.52 14.35
C GLU A 319 -2.75 24.82 15.27
N ARG A 320 -3.97 24.55 14.78
CA ARG A 320 -4.99 23.81 15.56
C ARG A 320 -4.56 22.40 15.90
N VAL A 321 -3.94 21.68 14.96
CA VAL A 321 -3.39 20.34 15.20
C VAL A 321 -2.30 20.37 16.26
N ARG A 322 -1.38 21.34 16.21
CA ARG A 322 -0.31 21.51 17.21
C ARG A 322 -0.84 21.95 18.57
N ALA A 323 -1.92 22.74 18.60
CA ALA A 323 -2.56 23.10 19.86
C ALA A 323 -3.18 21.88 20.56
N ALA A 324 -3.84 21.01 19.79
CA ALA A 324 -4.47 19.80 20.33
C ALA A 324 -3.47 18.65 20.58
N ILE A 325 -2.45 18.52 19.71
CA ILE A 325 -1.45 17.44 19.73
C ILE A 325 -0.05 18.05 19.52
N PRO A 326 0.56 18.64 20.57
CA PRO A 326 1.82 19.39 20.43
C PRO A 326 3.00 18.61 19.87
N HIS A 327 2.97 17.29 20.00
CA HIS A 327 4.01 16.38 19.53
C HIS A 327 3.66 15.67 18.21
N ALA A 328 2.61 16.10 17.51
CA ALA A 328 2.22 15.51 16.23
C ALA A 328 3.31 15.67 15.17
N ALA A 329 3.69 14.56 14.53
CA ALA A 329 4.54 14.58 13.35
C ALA A 329 3.68 14.90 12.12
N ILE A 330 3.82 16.13 11.62
CA ILE A 330 3.11 16.60 10.42
C ILE A 330 4.04 16.43 9.21
N THR A 331 3.56 15.76 8.18
CA THR A 331 4.27 15.57 6.91
C THR A 331 3.42 16.04 5.74
N THR A 332 4.04 16.27 4.59
CA THR A 332 3.35 16.87 3.42
C THR A 332 3.89 16.33 2.10
N ASP A 333 3.18 16.62 1.02
CA ASP A 333 3.68 16.50 -0.35
C ASP A 333 3.83 17.90 -0.95
N LEU A 334 4.90 18.10 -1.72
CA LEU A 334 5.22 19.36 -2.41
C LEU A 334 5.56 19.09 -3.87
N ILE A 335 5.08 19.94 -4.77
CA ILE A 335 5.36 19.90 -6.22
C ILE A 335 6.10 21.18 -6.59
N VAL A 336 7.30 21.02 -7.16
CA VAL A 336 8.14 22.12 -7.64
C VAL A 336 8.07 22.19 -9.17
N GLY A 337 7.98 23.39 -9.72
CA GLY A 337 8.00 23.59 -11.17
C GLY A 337 6.64 23.42 -11.83
N PHE A 338 5.55 23.67 -11.12
CA PHE A 338 4.21 23.66 -11.71
C PHE A 338 4.13 24.69 -12.86
N PRO A 339 3.34 24.46 -13.94
CA PRO A 339 3.25 25.38 -15.07
C PRO A 339 2.92 26.81 -14.62
N GLY A 340 3.76 27.75 -15.05
CA GLY A 340 3.68 29.16 -14.71
C GLY A 340 4.29 29.56 -13.36
N GLU A 341 4.91 28.67 -12.58
CA GLU A 341 5.52 28.99 -11.27
C GLU A 341 6.70 29.96 -11.39
N THR A 342 6.60 31.13 -10.75
CA THR A 342 7.67 32.15 -10.70
C THR A 342 8.57 31.96 -9.48
N GLU A 343 9.65 32.74 -9.39
CA GLU A 343 10.54 32.71 -8.22
C GLU A 343 9.84 33.18 -6.95
N GLU A 344 8.96 34.18 -7.06
CA GLU A 344 8.14 34.65 -5.95
C GLU A 344 7.20 33.56 -5.41
N ASP A 345 6.58 32.76 -6.30
CA ASP A 345 5.73 31.64 -5.87
C ASP A 345 6.53 30.54 -5.18
N PHE A 346 7.73 30.29 -5.68
CA PHE A 346 8.62 29.31 -5.08
C PHE A 346 9.10 29.79 -3.70
N GLN A 347 9.44 31.07 -3.57
CA GLN A 347 9.77 31.66 -2.27
C GLN A 347 8.60 31.57 -1.29
N ALA A 348 7.37 31.87 -1.71
CA ALA A 348 6.18 31.67 -0.88
C ALA A 348 6.02 30.20 -0.43
N THR A 349 6.43 29.24 -1.27
CA THR A 349 6.46 27.82 -0.88
C THR A 349 7.49 27.53 0.19
N LEU A 350 8.71 28.10 0.09
CA LEU A 350 9.73 27.99 1.13
C LEU A 350 9.27 28.63 2.44
N ASP A 351 8.62 29.79 2.39
CA ASP A 351 8.12 30.50 3.57
C ASP A 351 7.07 29.69 4.32
N VAL A 352 6.13 29.06 3.60
CA VAL A 352 5.13 28.16 4.22
C VAL A 352 5.80 26.92 4.81
N VAL A 353 6.81 26.34 4.15
CA VAL A 353 7.55 25.19 4.68
C VAL A 353 8.29 25.56 5.97
N GLU A 354 8.93 26.72 6.01
CA GLU A 354 9.64 27.24 7.18
C GLU A 354 8.68 27.48 8.36
N GLN A 355 7.51 28.07 8.11
CA GLN A 355 6.48 28.31 9.14
C GLN A 355 5.82 27.00 9.61
N ALA A 356 5.46 26.13 8.65
CA ALA A 356 4.82 24.86 8.93
C ALA A 356 5.73 23.91 9.68
N ARG A 357 7.05 23.98 9.51
CA ARG A 357 8.05 23.10 10.12
C ARG A 357 7.64 21.63 10.02
N PHE A 358 7.57 21.07 8.82
CA PHE A 358 7.19 19.66 8.64
C PHE A 358 8.25 18.70 9.18
N ALA A 359 7.82 17.59 9.79
CA ALA A 359 8.70 16.51 10.24
C ALA A 359 9.38 15.78 9.08
N SER A 360 8.72 15.77 7.93
CA SER A 360 9.24 15.28 6.64
C SER A 360 8.35 15.82 5.53
N ALA A 361 8.89 15.98 4.33
CA ALA A 361 8.10 16.26 3.13
C ALA A 361 8.49 15.28 2.01
N PHE A 362 7.51 14.84 1.24
CA PHE A 362 7.75 14.19 -0.04
C PHE A 362 7.73 15.26 -1.13
N THR A 363 8.89 15.50 -1.72
CA THR A 363 9.09 16.53 -2.74
C THR A 363 9.11 15.88 -4.12
N PHE A 364 8.38 16.48 -5.05
CA PHE A 364 8.26 16.01 -6.42
C PHE A 364 8.59 17.15 -7.38
N GLN A 365 9.33 16.84 -8.44
CA GLN A 365 9.38 17.73 -9.61
C GLN A 365 8.09 17.53 -10.41
N TYR A 366 7.50 18.61 -10.90
CA TYR A 366 6.33 18.51 -11.75
C TYR A 366 6.67 17.74 -13.03
N SER A 367 5.93 16.67 -13.28
CA SER A 367 6.02 15.86 -14.49
C SER A 367 4.72 15.99 -15.29
N LYS A 368 4.80 16.36 -16.57
CA LYS A 368 3.62 16.37 -17.45
C LYS A 368 2.98 14.99 -17.53
N ARG A 369 1.65 14.95 -17.46
CA ARG A 369 0.89 13.70 -17.62
C ARG A 369 -0.20 13.84 -18.67
N PRO A 370 -0.12 13.08 -19.77
CA PRO A 370 -1.17 13.06 -20.76
C PRO A 370 -2.54 12.83 -20.12
N GLY A 371 -3.54 13.62 -20.53
CA GLY A 371 -4.89 13.59 -19.98
C GLY A 371 -5.12 14.46 -18.73
N THR A 372 -4.12 15.20 -18.24
CA THR A 372 -4.29 16.18 -17.16
C THR A 372 -4.29 17.61 -17.69
N PRO A 373 -5.15 18.52 -17.19
CA PRO A 373 -5.16 19.91 -17.65
C PRO A 373 -3.80 20.61 -17.52
N ALA A 374 -3.02 20.34 -16.48
CA ALA A 374 -1.71 20.94 -16.27
C ALA A 374 -0.68 20.53 -17.33
N ALA A 375 -0.84 19.37 -17.98
CA ALA A 375 0.08 18.94 -19.04
C ALA A 375 -0.01 19.81 -20.30
N GLU A 376 -1.16 20.44 -20.51
CA GLU A 376 -1.48 21.29 -21.66
C GLU A 376 -1.36 22.79 -21.34
N MET A 377 -1.17 23.15 -20.06
CA MET A 377 -0.97 24.55 -19.67
C MET A 377 0.27 25.16 -20.35
N PRO A 378 0.21 26.44 -20.77
CA PRO A 378 1.39 27.16 -21.22
C PRO A 378 2.40 27.38 -20.07
N ASP A 379 3.55 27.96 -20.37
CA ASP A 379 4.54 28.42 -19.38
C ASP A 379 5.16 27.30 -18.52
N GLN A 380 5.46 26.18 -19.15
CA GLN A 380 6.16 25.06 -18.51
C GLN A 380 7.55 25.52 -18.07
N VAL A 381 7.90 25.27 -16.80
CA VAL A 381 9.15 25.75 -16.20
C VAL A 381 10.35 24.95 -16.75
N PRO A 382 11.45 25.60 -17.17
CA PRO A 382 12.64 24.90 -17.65
C PRO A 382 13.21 23.95 -16.59
N LYS A 383 13.63 22.74 -17.03
CA LYS A 383 14.14 21.68 -16.14
C LYS A 383 15.29 22.14 -15.23
N ALA A 384 16.18 23.01 -15.72
CA ALA A 384 17.29 23.55 -14.93
C ALA A 384 16.78 24.36 -13.71
N VAL A 385 15.76 25.19 -13.91
CA VAL A 385 15.12 25.99 -12.85
C VAL A 385 14.40 25.07 -11.86
N VAL A 386 13.65 24.09 -12.36
CA VAL A 386 12.98 23.10 -11.48
C VAL A 386 13.99 22.33 -10.62
N SER A 387 15.14 21.96 -11.18
CA SER A 387 16.18 21.23 -10.45
C SER A 387 16.87 22.08 -9.39
N GLU A 388 17.14 23.35 -9.68
CA GLU A 388 17.70 24.31 -8.72
C GLU A 388 16.74 24.54 -7.55
N ARG A 389 15.48 24.87 -7.84
CA ARG A 389 14.42 25.04 -6.82
C ARG A 389 14.21 23.78 -5.99
N TYR A 390 14.15 22.62 -6.64
CA TYR A 390 14.02 21.35 -5.95
C TYR A 390 15.15 21.16 -4.92
N SER A 391 16.38 21.48 -5.29
CA SER A 391 17.54 21.37 -4.39
C SER A 391 17.41 22.31 -3.19
N ARG A 392 17.06 23.58 -3.40
CA ARG A 392 16.80 24.55 -2.30
C ARG A 392 15.70 24.09 -1.34
N LEU A 393 14.62 23.50 -1.88
CA LEU A 393 13.54 22.97 -1.05
C LEU A 393 13.98 21.76 -0.22
N ILE A 394 14.79 20.87 -0.80
CA ILE A 394 15.38 19.73 -0.09
C ILE A 394 16.27 20.22 1.05
N ASP A 395 17.19 21.14 0.78
CA ASP A 395 18.11 21.68 1.80
C ASP A 395 17.34 22.30 2.98
N LEU A 396 16.29 23.07 2.68
CA LEU A 396 15.40 23.66 3.68
C LEU A 396 14.71 22.58 4.52
N GLN A 397 14.09 21.60 3.86
CA GLN A 397 13.35 20.54 4.55
C GLN A 397 14.30 19.65 5.37
N GLU A 398 15.50 19.32 4.89
CA GLU A 398 16.49 18.53 5.64
C GLU A 398 16.94 19.25 6.91
N ARG A 399 17.19 20.55 6.83
CA ARG A 399 17.48 21.39 8.00
C ARG A 399 16.36 21.29 9.03
N ILE A 400 15.12 21.55 8.63
CA ILE A 400 13.94 21.51 9.52
C ILE A 400 13.77 20.11 10.12
N SER A 401 13.88 19.05 9.30
CA SER A 401 13.71 17.66 9.75
C SER A 401 14.76 17.29 10.80
N LEU A 402 16.02 17.69 10.58
CA LEU A 402 17.10 17.48 11.54
C LEU A 402 16.87 18.25 12.84
N GLU A 403 16.45 19.53 12.77
CA GLU A 403 16.12 20.32 13.96
C GLU A 403 15.01 19.67 14.79
N GLN A 404 13.93 19.19 14.15
CA GLN A 404 12.85 18.51 14.84
C GLN A 404 13.27 17.16 15.43
N ASN A 405 14.05 16.38 14.69
CA ASN A 405 14.54 15.09 15.18
C ASN A 405 15.53 15.27 16.34
N ARG A 406 16.36 16.31 16.32
CA ARG A 406 17.25 16.66 17.44
C ARG A 406 16.48 16.99 18.72
N ALA A 407 15.31 17.60 18.62
CA ALA A 407 14.45 17.87 19.78
C ALA A 407 13.93 16.59 20.48
N LEU A 408 14.02 15.44 19.81
CA LEU A 408 13.68 14.14 20.39
C LEU A 408 14.85 13.44 21.08
N VAL A 409 16.09 13.92 20.92
CA VAL A 409 17.24 13.33 21.62
C VAL A 409 17.03 13.42 23.14
N GLY A 410 17.26 12.31 23.83
CA GLY A 410 16.98 12.13 25.26
C GLY A 410 15.54 11.76 25.59
N ARG A 411 14.60 11.75 24.63
CA ARG A 411 13.22 11.31 24.85
C ARG A 411 13.10 9.79 24.74
N THR A 412 12.22 9.22 25.55
CA THR A 412 11.80 7.82 25.44
C THR A 412 10.74 7.68 24.34
N VAL A 413 10.91 6.71 23.45
CA VAL A 413 10.00 6.43 22.34
C VAL A 413 9.59 4.96 22.33
N GLU A 414 8.32 4.71 21.99
CA GLU A 414 7.77 3.38 21.72
C GLU A 414 7.92 3.03 20.24
N VAL A 415 8.61 1.95 19.94
CA VAL A 415 8.94 1.49 18.59
C VAL A 415 8.24 0.15 18.32
N LEU A 416 7.43 0.12 17.26
CA LEU A 416 6.95 -1.14 16.68
C LEU A 416 8.02 -1.64 15.72
N VAL A 417 8.60 -2.79 16.04
CA VAL A 417 9.74 -3.36 15.29
C VAL A 417 9.27 -3.81 13.92
N ALA A 418 10.00 -3.41 12.87
CA ALA A 418 9.61 -3.64 11.49
C ALA A 418 10.63 -4.52 10.75
N ALA A 419 10.14 -5.35 9.84
CA ALA A 419 10.99 -6.14 8.95
C ALA A 419 11.46 -5.28 7.76
N GLY A 420 12.76 -5.31 7.46
CA GLY A 420 13.31 -4.76 6.21
C GLY A 420 13.39 -3.23 6.09
N GLU A 421 13.13 -2.47 7.16
CA GLU A 421 13.23 -1.00 7.11
C GLU A 421 14.67 -0.46 7.19
N GLY A 422 15.59 -1.23 7.79
CA GLY A 422 16.97 -0.85 7.90
C GLY A 422 17.86 -1.49 6.85
N ARG A 423 18.18 -0.71 5.81
CA ARG A 423 19.10 -1.10 4.73
C ARG A 423 20.51 -1.47 5.22
N LYS A 424 20.87 -1.09 6.46
CA LYS A 424 22.18 -1.29 7.09
C LYS A 424 22.09 -2.02 8.43
N ASP A 425 20.95 -2.66 8.74
CA ASP A 425 20.74 -3.30 10.05
C ASP A 425 21.78 -4.39 10.31
N ALA A 426 22.01 -5.28 9.33
CA ALA A 426 23.03 -6.33 9.41
C ALA A 426 24.46 -5.79 9.59
N THR A 427 24.79 -4.64 8.98
CA THR A 427 26.14 -4.06 9.07
C THR A 427 26.35 -3.17 10.29
N THR A 428 25.27 -2.71 10.91
CA THR A 428 25.33 -1.85 12.12
C THR A 428 24.93 -2.58 13.40
N ALA A 429 24.57 -3.87 13.30
CA ALA A 429 24.01 -4.67 14.39
C ALA A 429 22.81 -4.00 15.08
N ARG A 430 22.03 -3.22 14.32
CA ARG A 430 20.82 -2.55 14.78
C ARG A 430 19.58 -3.24 14.24
N MET A 431 18.45 -3.01 14.89
CA MET A 431 17.12 -3.29 14.36
C MET A 431 16.39 -1.97 14.08
N SER A 432 15.39 -2.04 13.21
CA SER A 432 14.60 -0.88 12.81
C SER A 432 13.14 -1.05 13.15
N GLY A 433 12.47 0.08 13.39
CA GLY A 433 11.03 0.12 13.54
C GLY A 433 10.47 1.53 13.49
N ARG A 434 9.16 1.64 13.67
CA ARG A 434 8.45 2.91 13.61
C ARG A 434 7.98 3.35 14.98
N ALA A 435 8.30 4.58 15.34
CA ALA A 435 7.71 5.24 16.50
C ALA A 435 6.21 5.47 16.31
N ARG A 436 5.47 5.77 17.39
CA ARG A 436 4.04 6.13 17.28
C ARG A 436 3.80 7.29 16.31
N ASP A 437 4.72 8.26 16.24
CA ASP A 437 4.68 9.38 15.30
C ASP A 437 5.19 9.03 13.88
N GLY A 438 5.44 7.75 13.59
CA GLY A 438 5.83 7.26 12.27
C GLY A 438 7.30 7.49 11.89
N ARG A 439 8.09 8.15 12.74
CA ARG A 439 9.54 8.29 12.49
C ARG A 439 10.23 6.93 12.52
N LEU A 440 11.18 6.75 11.61
CA LEU A 440 12.05 5.57 11.59
C LEU A 440 13.04 5.66 12.76
N VAL A 441 13.14 4.60 13.54
CA VAL A 441 14.08 4.49 14.66
C VAL A 441 14.96 3.28 14.42
N HIS A 442 16.26 3.50 14.35
CA HIS A 442 17.26 2.44 14.42
C HIS A 442 17.69 2.29 15.87
N PHE A 443 17.49 1.12 16.46
CA PHE A 443 17.80 0.87 17.86
C PHE A 443 18.73 -0.33 18.02
N ASN A 444 19.50 -0.34 19.10
CA ASN A 444 20.33 -1.47 19.46
C ASN A 444 19.46 -2.54 20.18
N PRO A 445 19.29 -3.75 19.63
CA PRO A 445 18.52 -4.82 20.29
C PRO A 445 19.28 -5.47 21.46
N GLU A 446 20.55 -5.12 21.64
CA GLU A 446 21.47 -5.75 22.59
C GLU A 446 21.59 -7.27 22.35
N ARG A 447 21.29 -8.08 23.38
CA ARG A 447 21.23 -9.55 23.32
C ARG A 447 19.80 -10.08 23.46
N LEU A 448 18.80 -9.22 23.27
CA LEU A 448 17.39 -9.60 23.40
C LEU A 448 16.90 -10.27 22.11
N ASP A 449 16.07 -11.30 22.25
CA ASP A 449 15.38 -11.96 21.15
C ASP A 449 14.14 -11.13 20.73
N ILE A 450 14.40 -10.00 20.05
CA ILE A 450 13.38 -9.08 19.57
C ILE A 450 13.02 -9.43 18.14
N ARG A 451 11.71 -9.45 17.84
CA ARG A 451 11.19 -9.85 16.53
C ARG A 451 10.38 -8.73 15.88
N PRO A 452 10.31 -8.65 14.54
CA PRO A 452 9.34 -7.79 13.88
C PRO A 452 7.91 -8.06 14.38
N GLY A 453 7.18 -6.99 14.69
CA GLY A 453 5.87 -7.04 15.34
C GLY A 453 5.90 -6.94 16.86
N ASP A 454 7.05 -7.15 17.51
CA ASP A 454 7.21 -6.83 18.93
C ASP A 454 7.25 -5.30 19.13
N VAL A 455 6.99 -4.86 20.36
CA VAL A 455 7.03 -3.45 20.75
C VAL A 455 8.14 -3.23 21.78
N VAL A 456 8.97 -2.23 21.54
CA VAL A 456 10.06 -1.87 22.46
C VAL A 456 9.98 -0.40 22.85
N THR A 457 10.45 -0.06 24.04
CA THR A 457 10.66 1.34 24.43
C THR A 457 12.14 1.59 24.65
N THR A 458 12.68 2.64 24.05
CA THR A 458 14.10 3.01 24.17
C THR A 458 14.26 4.54 24.14
N THR A 459 15.44 5.04 24.52
CA THR A 459 15.76 6.47 24.48
C THR A 459 16.50 6.82 23.19
N VAL A 460 16.04 7.87 22.52
CA VAL A 460 16.72 8.43 21.35
C VAL A 460 18.06 9.03 21.78
N THR A 461 19.15 8.55 21.19
CA THR A 461 20.53 9.01 21.45
C THR A 461 21.07 9.90 20.34
N GLY A 462 20.50 9.81 19.14
CA GLY A 462 20.95 10.57 17.99
C GLY A 462 19.83 10.83 16.99
N ALA A 463 20.08 11.77 16.07
CA ALA A 463 19.13 12.20 15.07
C ALA A 463 19.83 12.46 13.74
N ALA A 464 19.19 12.03 12.66
CA ALA A 464 19.50 12.39 11.29
C ALA A 464 18.24 13.02 10.64
N PRO A 465 18.33 13.64 9.45
CA PRO A 465 17.17 14.23 8.78
C PRO A 465 16.00 13.24 8.57
N HIS A 466 16.31 11.96 8.33
CA HIS A 466 15.30 10.96 7.92
C HIS A 466 15.09 9.81 8.92
N HIS A 467 15.80 9.80 10.05
CA HIS A 467 15.66 8.75 11.07
C HIS A 467 16.21 9.21 12.42
N LEU A 468 15.82 8.48 13.46
CA LEU A 468 16.35 8.58 14.81
C LEU A 468 17.26 7.38 15.09
N ILE A 469 18.19 7.59 16.01
CA ILE A 469 19.09 6.55 16.53
C ILE A 469 18.81 6.41 18.01
N ALA A 470 18.67 5.17 18.49
CA ALA A 470 18.44 4.83 19.88
C ALA A 470 19.40 3.70 20.30
N ASP A 471 20.65 4.09 20.59
CA ASP A 471 21.71 3.15 21.00
C ASP A 471 21.72 2.88 22.51
N SER A 472 20.86 3.57 23.27
CA SER A 472 20.62 3.28 24.69
C SER A 472 19.99 1.91 24.86
N ALA A 473 20.15 1.35 26.06
CA ALA A 473 19.51 0.10 26.44
C ALA A 473 18.00 0.13 26.24
N VAL A 474 17.45 -1.01 25.85
CA VAL A 474 16.00 -1.19 25.72
C VAL A 474 15.39 -1.16 27.12
N HIS A 475 14.52 -0.18 27.39
CA HIS A 475 13.85 -0.03 28.69
C HIS A 475 12.77 -1.10 28.91
N SER A 476 12.06 -1.46 27.84
CA SER A 476 11.06 -2.52 27.88
C SER A 476 10.92 -3.18 26.52
N HIS A 477 10.64 -4.48 26.54
CA HIS A 477 10.33 -5.30 25.37
C HIS A 477 9.05 -6.07 25.67
N ARG A 478 8.03 -5.84 24.84
CA ARG A 478 6.77 -6.58 24.88
C ARG A 478 6.69 -7.47 23.65
N ARG A 479 6.71 -8.78 23.89
CA ARG A 479 6.39 -9.78 22.87
C ARG A 479 4.91 -9.69 22.54
N THR A 480 4.58 -9.82 21.25
CA THR A 480 3.20 -9.70 20.78
C THR A 480 2.78 -10.90 19.96
N ARG A 481 1.46 -11.08 19.81
CA ARG A 481 0.88 -12.06 18.88
C ARG A 481 1.37 -11.86 17.44
N ALA A 482 1.64 -10.60 17.07
CA ALA A 482 2.18 -10.24 15.77
C ALA A 482 3.63 -10.71 15.60
N GLY A 483 4.45 -10.59 16.66
CA GLY A 483 5.81 -11.12 16.69
C GLY A 483 5.85 -12.64 16.62
N ASP A 484 4.89 -13.32 17.27
CA ASP A 484 4.73 -14.78 17.16
C ASP A 484 4.34 -15.17 15.74
N ALA A 485 3.33 -14.50 15.15
CA ALA A 485 2.92 -14.74 13.77
C ALA A 485 4.06 -14.51 12.77
N HIS A 486 4.88 -13.46 12.97
CA HIS A 486 6.04 -13.20 12.14
C HIS A 486 7.07 -14.33 12.21
N ALA A 487 7.42 -14.79 13.43
CA ALA A 487 8.38 -15.88 13.62
C ALA A 487 7.92 -17.20 12.99
N GLU A 488 6.60 -17.44 12.98
CA GLU A 488 5.99 -18.61 12.36
C GLU A 488 5.74 -18.44 10.84
N GLY A 489 6.10 -17.28 10.26
CA GLY A 489 5.83 -16.96 8.86
C GLY A 489 4.34 -16.80 8.53
N ARG A 490 3.47 -16.68 9.54
CA ARG A 490 2.03 -16.47 9.37
C ARG A 490 1.74 -15.03 8.98
N ARG A 491 0.96 -14.88 7.92
CA ARG A 491 0.51 -13.58 7.40
C ARG A 491 -1.02 -13.48 7.52
N PRO A 492 -1.55 -12.33 7.97
CA PRO A 492 -2.98 -12.11 8.02
C PRO A 492 -3.62 -12.26 6.65
N ARG A 493 -4.85 -12.77 6.63
CA ARG A 493 -5.67 -12.90 5.43
C ARG A 493 -7.03 -12.28 5.66
N THR A 494 -7.55 -11.61 4.65
CA THR A 494 -8.93 -11.09 4.63
C THR A 494 -9.64 -11.56 3.38
N GLY A 495 -10.96 -11.64 3.44
CA GLY A 495 -11.81 -12.13 2.36
C GLY A 495 -12.87 -13.06 2.92
N VAL A 496 -14.11 -12.90 2.45
CA VAL A 496 -15.15 -13.88 2.74
C VAL A 496 -14.74 -15.14 2.00
N GLY A 497 -14.30 -16.17 2.73
CA GLY A 497 -14.73 -17.49 2.30
C GLY A 497 -16.23 -17.38 2.29
N LEU A 498 -16.85 -17.21 1.10
CA LEU A 498 -18.25 -17.60 0.92
C LEU A 498 -18.33 -18.90 1.69
N GLY A 499 -19.18 -18.98 2.72
CA GLY A 499 -19.32 -20.16 3.57
C GLY A 499 -19.86 -21.37 2.81
N MET A 500 -19.41 -21.57 1.58
CA MET A 500 -19.47 -22.81 0.84
C MET A 500 -18.81 -23.86 1.73
N PRO A 501 -19.56 -24.89 2.16
CA PRO A 501 -18.95 -26.02 2.83
C PRO A 501 -17.83 -26.53 1.92
N GLY A 502 -16.64 -26.74 2.50
CA GLY A 502 -15.53 -27.31 1.76
C GLY A 502 -16.01 -28.60 1.09
N ILE A 503 -16.01 -28.63 -0.25
CA ILE A 503 -16.25 -29.87 -0.98
C ILE A 503 -14.97 -30.69 -0.82
N GLY A 504 -14.96 -31.48 0.24
CA GLY A 504 -13.90 -32.41 0.61
C GLY A 504 -14.51 -33.56 1.40
N ALA A 505 -13.85 -34.71 1.37
CA ALA A 505 -14.31 -35.89 2.09
C ALA A 505 -14.52 -35.53 3.58
N PRO A 506 -15.62 -36.00 4.21
CA PRO A 506 -15.90 -35.70 5.61
C PRO A 506 -14.72 -36.09 6.49
N SER A 507 -14.48 -35.30 7.53
CA SER A 507 -13.52 -35.64 8.58
C SER A 507 -13.82 -37.06 9.08
N ALA A 508 -12.83 -37.94 9.03
CA ALA A 508 -12.96 -39.29 9.53
C ALA A 508 -13.40 -39.21 11.00
N ALA A 509 -14.57 -39.77 11.30
CA ALA A 509 -15.06 -39.85 12.67
C ALA A 509 -13.99 -40.53 13.55
N PRO A 510 -13.78 -40.04 14.79
CA PRO A 510 -12.83 -40.68 15.70
C PRO A 510 -13.23 -42.14 15.89
N ALA A 511 -12.26 -43.03 15.70
CA ALA A 511 -12.44 -44.46 15.87
C ALA A 511 -13.00 -44.74 17.28
N PRO A 512 -14.08 -45.53 17.42
CA PRO A 512 -14.61 -45.87 18.72
C PRO A 512 -13.54 -46.66 19.47
N THR A 513 -13.03 -46.09 20.56
CA THR A 513 -12.29 -46.83 21.57
C THR A 513 -13.27 -47.79 22.23
N GLY A 514 -13.23 -49.05 21.79
CA GLY A 514 -14.03 -50.11 22.37
C GLY A 514 -13.80 -50.21 23.87
N CYS A 515 -14.90 -50.24 24.63
CA CYS A 515 -14.87 -50.60 26.04
C CYS A 515 -14.36 -52.03 26.18
N ALA A 516 -13.22 -52.21 26.82
CA ALA A 516 -12.81 -53.50 27.35
C ALA A 516 -13.77 -53.88 28.50
N ARG A 517 -14.28 -55.12 28.45
CA ARG A 517 -14.88 -55.80 29.60
C ARG A 517 -13.80 -56.55 30.36
#